data_AF-A0AAV3YMS2-F1
#
_entry.id   AF-A0AAV3YMS2-F1
#
_cell.length_a   1.000
_cell.length_b   1.000
_cell.length_c   1.000
_cell.angle_alpha   90.00
_cell.angle_beta   90.00
_cell.angle_gamma   90.00
#
_symmetry.space_group_name_H-M   'P 1'
#
loop_
_entity.id
_entity.type
_entity.pdbx_description
1 polymer ?
#
loop_
_entity_poly.entity_id
_entity_poly.type
_entity_poly.pdbx_seq_one_letter_code
_entity_poly.pdbx_strand_id
1 'polypeptide(L)'
;MSILRGEIGGREIDMMREVGCEAFVVRKTLVEESQLTGENRLMIRIDNTALLAEKVVVNLRMSYLGDEIKALCIPDAVCDVIVGNVEGARGPEDPDMSVM
;
A
#
# COMPACT_ATOMS: atom_id res chain seq x y z
N MET A 1 0.48 4.35 -15.60
CA MET A 1 0.61 3.54 -14.37
C MET A 1 2.06 3.17 -14.24
N SER A 2 2.78 3.79 -13.31
CA SER A 2 4.19 3.52 -13.05
C SER A 2 4.32 2.53 -11.91
N ILE A 3 5.10 1.47 -12.13
CA ILE A 3 5.56 0.58 -11.05
C ILE A 3 6.90 1.12 -10.58
N LEU A 4 7.03 1.29 -9.28
CA LEU A 4 8.25 1.75 -8.61
C LEU A 4 8.68 0.70 -7.59
N ARG A 5 9.98 0.64 -7.30
CA ARG A 5 10.51 -0.28 -6.30
C ARG A 5 10.46 0.34 -4.91
N GLY A 6 10.19 -0.50 -3.91
CA GLY A 6 10.28 -0.16 -2.50
C GLY A 6 10.73 -1.36 -1.69
N GLU A 7 10.68 -1.24 -0.36
CA GLU A 7 11.07 -2.29 0.56
C GLU A 7 10.09 -2.39 1.75
N ILE A 8 9.65 -3.60 2.08
CA ILE A 8 8.95 -3.91 3.33
C ILE A 8 9.74 -4.99 4.07
N GLY A 9 10.15 -4.70 5.31
CA GLY A 9 10.84 -5.68 6.16
C GLY A 9 12.09 -6.29 5.53
N GLY A 10 12.88 -5.49 4.78
CA GLY A 10 14.08 -5.95 4.09
C GLY A 10 13.85 -6.67 2.76
N ARG A 11 12.60 -6.75 2.27
CA ARG A 11 12.26 -7.37 0.97
C ARG A 11 11.96 -6.29 -0.06
N GLU A 12 12.63 -6.33 -1.20
CA GLU A 12 12.26 -5.54 -2.36
C GLU A 12 10.84 -5.92 -2.83
N ILE A 13 10.05 -4.91 -3.16
CA ILE A 13 8.66 -5.04 -3.60
C ILE A 13 8.37 -4.11 -4.78
N ASP A 14 7.33 -4.46 -5.53
CA ASP A 14 6.75 -3.57 -6.53
C ASP A 14 5.63 -2.72 -5.92
N MET A 15 5.65 -1.42 -6.18
CA MET A 15 4.65 -0.47 -5.73
C MET A 15 3.96 0.18 -6.92
N MET A 16 2.65 0.30 -6.83
CA MET A 16 1.82 0.92 -7.86
C MET A 16 1.11 2.15 -7.31
N ARG A 17 1.33 3.31 -7.94
CA ARG A 17 0.55 4.51 -7.66
C ARG A 17 -0.81 4.40 -8.36
N GLU A 18 -1.90 4.49 -7.58
CA GLU A 18 -3.26 4.49 -8.11
C GLU A 18 -4.11 5.61 -7.48
N VAL A 19 -4.37 6.65 -8.28
CA VAL A 19 -5.20 7.82 -7.93
C VAL A 19 -6.66 7.43 -7.66
N GLY A 20 -7.15 6.35 -8.26
CA GLY A 20 -8.51 5.85 -8.04
C GLY A 20 -8.72 5.12 -6.71
N CYS A 21 -7.66 4.90 -5.91
CA CYS A 21 -7.75 4.29 -4.58
C CYS A 21 -7.54 5.36 -3.50
N GLU A 22 -8.23 5.29 -2.36
CA GLU A 22 -8.10 6.27 -1.27
C GLU A 22 -7.25 5.75 -0.09
N ALA A 23 -6.64 4.57 -0.22
CA ALA A 23 -5.90 3.92 0.87
C ALA A 23 -4.56 3.36 0.37
N PHE A 24 -3.65 3.13 1.31
CA PHE A 24 -2.58 2.16 1.09
C PHE A 24 -3.17 0.75 1.13
N VAL A 25 -2.76 -0.09 0.19
CA VAL A 25 -3.08 -1.52 0.18
C VAL A 25 -1.78 -2.29 0.19
N VAL A 26 -1.69 -3.34 0.99
CA VAL A 26 -0.56 -4.26 1.00
C VAL A 26 -1.06 -5.69 0.80
N ARG A 27 -0.32 -6.46 0.00
CA ARG A 27 -0.58 -7.89 -0.21
C ARG A 27 -0.32 -8.65 1.09
N LYS A 28 -1.27 -9.52 1.48
CA LYS A 28 -1.22 -10.26 2.76
C LYS A 28 0.06 -11.07 2.97
N THR A 29 0.69 -11.59 1.92
CA THR A 29 1.93 -12.38 2.03
C THR A 29 3.14 -11.56 2.48
N LEU A 30 3.02 -10.23 2.53
CA LEU A 30 4.04 -9.30 3.00
C LEU A 30 3.77 -8.77 4.41
N VAL A 31 2.71 -9.26 5.05
CA VAL A 31 2.27 -8.85 6.38
C VAL A 31 2.52 -10.00 7.36
N GLU A 32 3.19 -9.68 8.46
CA GLU A 32 3.34 -10.58 9.61
C GLU A 32 2.12 -10.48 10.54
N GLU A 33 1.79 -11.55 11.28
CA GLU A 33 0.65 -11.52 12.20
C GLU A 33 0.75 -10.43 13.27
N SER A 34 1.97 -10.08 13.68
CA SER A 34 2.27 -9.00 14.63
C SER A 34 1.90 -7.61 14.12
N GLN A 35 1.74 -7.45 12.80
CA GLN A 35 1.42 -6.18 12.14
C GLN A 35 -0.10 -5.98 11.93
N LEU A 36 -0.89 -7.00 12.22
CA LEU A 36 -2.35 -6.93 12.20
C LEU A 36 -2.86 -6.13 13.39
N THR A 37 -3.80 -5.21 13.14
CA THR A 37 -4.35 -4.35 14.20
C THR A 37 -5.62 -4.92 14.82
N GLY A 38 -6.25 -5.93 14.21
CA GLY A 38 -7.60 -6.40 14.56
C GLY A 38 -8.73 -5.46 14.13
N GLU A 39 -8.43 -4.27 13.61
CA GLU A 39 -9.43 -3.35 13.08
C GLU A 39 -9.73 -3.64 11.62
N ASN A 40 -11.02 -3.75 11.27
CA ASN A 40 -11.44 -3.93 9.88
C ASN A 40 -11.98 -2.64 9.28
N ARG A 41 -11.85 -2.52 7.95
CA ARG A 41 -12.53 -1.50 7.14
C ARG A 41 -13.20 -2.13 5.93
N LEU A 42 -14.35 -1.57 5.57
CA LEU A 42 -15.02 -1.91 4.32
C LEU A 42 -14.36 -1.15 3.16
N MET A 43 -13.89 -1.87 2.16
CA MET A 43 -13.45 -1.34 0.88
C MET A 43 -14.53 -1.62 -0.17
N ILE A 44 -14.97 -0.58 -0.87
CA ILE A 44 -15.82 -0.72 -2.05
C ILE A 44 -14.92 -0.76 -3.28
N ARG A 45 -15.07 -1.80 -4.10
CA ARG A 45 -14.30 -2.00 -5.32
C ARG A 45 -15.03 -1.41 -6.52
N ILE A 46 -14.33 -1.31 -7.65
CA ILE A 46 -14.84 -0.66 -8.87
C ILE A 46 -16.11 -1.32 -9.44
N ASP A 47 -16.33 -2.59 -9.10
CA ASP A 47 -17.48 -3.40 -9.52
C ASP A 47 -18.64 -3.35 -8.51
N ASN A 48 -18.60 -2.40 -7.56
CA ASN A 48 -19.51 -2.26 -6.41
C ASN A 48 -19.50 -3.44 -5.43
N THR A 49 -18.58 -4.39 -5.55
CA THR A 49 -18.40 -5.41 -4.51
C THR A 49 -17.71 -4.81 -3.30
N ALA A 50 -18.04 -5.34 -2.12
CA ALA A 50 -17.45 -4.90 -0.87
C ALA A 50 -16.49 -5.97 -0.32
N LEU A 51 -15.31 -5.54 0.11
CA LEU A 51 -14.33 -6.38 0.80
C LEU A 51 -14.14 -5.84 2.22
N LEU A 52 -14.31 -6.70 3.23
CA LEU A 52 -13.88 -6.38 4.58
C LEU A 52 -12.38 -6.67 4.68
N ALA A 53 -11.56 -5.62 4.72
CA ALA A 53 -10.11 -5.72 4.79
C ALA A 53 -9.62 -5.31 6.18
N GLU A 54 -8.67 -6.08 6.71
CA GLU A 54 -8.05 -5.78 7.98
C GLU A 54 -7.00 -4.68 7.82
N LYS A 55 -6.94 -3.75 8.78
CA LYS A 55 -5.89 -2.74 8.83
C LYS A 55 -4.61 -3.33 9.38
N VAL A 56 -3.51 -2.94 8.77
CA VAL A 56 -2.16 -3.33 9.16
C VAL A 56 -1.27 -2.13 9.30
N VAL A 57 -0.23 -2.31 10.08
CA VAL A 57 0.81 -1.33 10.32
C VAL A 57 2.13 -1.92 9.81
N VAL A 58 2.65 -1.39 8.71
CA VAL A 58 3.87 -1.89 8.07
C VAL A 58 4.92 -0.79 7.96
N ASN A 59 6.18 -1.17 8.10
CA ASN A 59 7.29 -0.28 7.80
C ASN A 59 7.58 -0.37 6.31
N LEU A 60 7.12 0.63 5.57
CA LEU A 60 7.38 0.75 4.14
C LEU A 60 8.51 1.74 3.93
N ARG A 61 9.63 1.25 3.41
CA ARG A 61 10.70 2.10 2.92
C ARG A 61 10.51 2.29 1.44
N MET A 62 10.24 3.51 1.03
CA MET A 62 10.13 3.87 -0.37
C MET A 62 10.60 5.29 -0.60
N SER A 63 10.82 5.63 -1.87
CA SER A 63 11.21 6.97 -2.32
C SER A 63 10.21 8.09 -1.94
N TYR A 64 9.08 7.78 -1.32
CA TYR A 64 8.04 8.75 -0.95
C TYR A 64 7.68 8.83 0.53
N LEU A 65 8.15 7.91 1.37
CA LEU A 65 7.84 7.94 2.80
C LEU A 65 8.78 6.98 3.54
N GLY A 66 9.37 7.45 4.63
CA GLY A 66 10.27 6.68 5.49
C GLY A 66 9.63 6.21 6.80
N ASP A 67 8.31 6.06 6.81
CA ASP A 67 7.53 5.93 8.03
C ASP A 67 6.65 4.67 8.06
N GLU A 68 6.21 4.37 9.28
CA GLU A 68 5.16 3.40 9.55
C GLU A 68 3.84 3.84 8.86
N ILE A 69 3.32 3.00 7.97
CA ILE A 69 2.08 3.28 7.25
C ILE A 69 0.93 2.40 7.76
N LYS A 70 -0.26 3.00 7.82
CA LYS A 70 -1.52 2.27 8.01
C LYS A 70 -2.08 1.89 6.64
N ALA A 71 -2.18 0.59 6.39
CA ALA A 71 -2.65 0.05 5.12
C ALA A 71 -3.82 -0.93 5.33
N LEU A 72 -4.51 -1.24 4.24
CA LEU A 72 -5.47 -2.33 4.17
C LEU A 72 -4.79 -3.59 3.63
N CYS A 73 -4.91 -4.69 4.36
CA CYS A 73 -4.37 -5.98 3.99
C CYS A 73 -5.35 -6.72 3.09
N ILE A 74 -4.93 -7.04 1.87
CA ILE A 74 -5.76 -7.74 0.89
C ILE A 74 -5.01 -9.00 0.43
N PRO A 75 -5.68 -10.17 0.35
CA PRO A 75 -5.02 -11.43 -0.03
C PRO A 75 -4.45 -11.41 -1.44
N ASP A 76 -5.27 -11.06 -2.44
CA ASP A 76 -4.92 -11.15 -3.87
C ASP A 76 -4.84 -9.76 -4.52
N ALA A 77 -3.99 -8.89 -3.96
CA ALA A 77 -3.70 -7.61 -4.56
C ALA A 77 -2.93 -7.77 -5.89
N VAL A 78 -3.21 -6.90 -6.87
CA VAL A 78 -2.58 -6.93 -8.21
C VAL A 78 -1.10 -6.52 -8.17
N CYS A 79 -0.69 -5.83 -7.12
CA CYS A 79 0.67 -5.36 -6.86
C CYS A 79 0.98 -5.60 -5.38
N ASP A 80 2.25 -5.57 -5.01
CA ASP A 80 2.66 -5.83 -3.62
C ASP A 80 2.21 -4.73 -2.68
N VAL A 81 2.34 -3.48 -3.13
CA VAL A 81 1.76 -2.31 -2.47
C VAL A 81 1.06 -1.42 -3.49
N ILE A 82 -0.12 -0.92 -3.13
CA ILE A 82 -0.84 0.11 -3.88
C ILE A 82 -0.85 1.39 -3.05
N VAL A 83 -0.38 2.48 -3.65
CA VAL A 83 -0.38 3.81 -3.05
C VAL A 83 -1.58 4.60 -3.59
N GLY A 84 -2.62 4.69 -2.77
CA GLY A 84 -3.79 5.51 -3.03
C GLY A 84 -3.53 7.03 -2.92
N ASN A 85 -4.59 7.81 -3.08
CA ASN A 85 -4.69 9.21 -2.69
C ASN A 85 -4.78 9.32 -1.17
N VAL A 86 -3.65 9.12 -0.53
CA VAL A 86 -3.44 9.28 0.91
C VAL A 86 -2.70 10.59 1.17
N GLU A 87 -2.84 11.13 2.37
CA GLU A 87 -2.13 12.34 2.78
C GLU A 87 -0.62 12.14 2.63
N GLY A 88 0.08 13.13 2.04
CA GLY A 88 1.51 13.08 1.78
C GLY A 88 1.94 12.31 0.52
N ALA A 89 1.04 11.61 -0.18
CA ALA A 89 1.40 10.95 -1.44
C ALA A 89 1.62 11.98 -2.57
N ARG A 90 2.75 11.85 -3.27
CA ARG A 90 3.02 12.64 -4.49
C ARG A 90 2.14 12.19 -5.66
N GLY A 91 2.07 13.06 -6.67
CA GLY A 91 1.36 12.79 -7.91
C GLY A 91 2.02 11.66 -8.72
N PRO A 92 1.27 10.93 -9.56
CA PRO A 92 1.82 9.87 -10.40
C PRO A 92 2.88 10.37 -11.39
N GLU A 93 2.82 11.65 -11.78
CA GLU A 93 3.77 12.30 -12.70
C GLU A 93 5.00 12.91 -11.98
N ASP A 94 5.02 12.90 -10.64
CA ASP A 94 6.07 13.54 -9.83
C ASP A 94 6.73 12.52 -8.87
N PRO A 95 7.43 11.50 -9.40
CA PRO A 95 8.18 10.58 -8.58
C PRO A 95 9.45 11.18 -7.99
N ASP A 96 9.72 10.92 -6.71
CA ASP A 96 11.06 11.19 -6.15
C ASP A 96 12.03 10.11 -6.62
N MET A 97 12.86 10.44 -7.59
CA MET A 97 13.88 9.52 -8.13
C MET A 97 15.21 9.61 -7.37
N SER A 98 15.34 10.48 -6.36
CA SER A 98 16.62 10.70 -5.64
C SER A 98 16.94 9.65 -4.57
N VAL A 99 16.02 8.71 -4.34
CA VAL A 99 16.08 7.71 -3.26
C VAL A 99 16.25 6.27 -3.79
N MET A 100 16.66 6.12 -5.06
CA MET A 100 17.04 4.84 -5.68
C MET A 100 18.52 4.51 -5.49
#